data_AF-A0A8T7EXX0-F1
#
_entry.id   AF-A0A8T7EXX0-F1
#
_cell.length_a   1.000
_cell.length_b   1.000
_cell.length_c   1.000
_cell.angle_alpha   90.00
_cell.angle_beta   90.00
_cell.angle_gamma   90.00
#
_symmetry.space_group_name_H-M   'P 1'
#
loop_
_entity.id
_entity.type
_entity.pdbx_description
1 polymer ?
#
loop_
_entity_poly.entity_id
_entity_poly.type
_entity_poly.pdbx_seq_one_letter_code
_entity_poly.pdbx_strand_id
1 'polypeptide(L)'
;MLHQPDTEIIFPPRVIPSLRNLRGPEWREFIDGICQHKNDTDADILAFAWMMIKLNSCLACHADSYRAMRGCTPCSQNTIGRFKGSDVELVAYFKTAREEILAWINANPSSPVLEILRQSFAAPSR
;
A
#
# COMPACT_ATOMS: atom_id res chain seq x y z
N MET A 1 5.93 21.42 16.84
CA MET A 1 6.02 20.62 15.60
C MET A 1 4.60 20.15 15.28
N LEU A 2 3.96 20.72 14.26
CA LEU A 2 2.63 20.27 13.85
C LEU A 2 2.78 18.86 13.25
N HIS A 3 2.43 17.85 14.03
CA HIS A 3 2.37 16.48 13.55
C HIS A 3 1.21 16.41 12.55
N GLN A 4 1.51 16.12 11.29
CA GLN A 4 0.48 15.83 10.29
C GLN A 4 -0.12 14.47 10.62
N PRO A 5 -1.40 14.39 11.03
CA PRO A 5 -1.99 13.14 11.52
C PRO A 5 -2.20 12.11 10.40
N ASP A 6 -2.12 12.53 9.14
CA ASP A 6 -2.21 11.66 7.97
C ASP A 6 -0.83 11.13 7.51
N THR A 7 0.23 11.36 8.28
CA THR A 7 1.60 10.98 7.91
C THR A 7 2.08 9.76 8.70
N GLU A 8 2.55 8.75 7.97
CA GLU A 8 3.15 7.53 8.51
C GLU A 8 4.53 7.29 7.89
N ILE A 9 5.30 6.38 8.48
CA ILE A 9 6.69 6.10 8.06
C ILE A 9 6.74 5.53 6.64
N ILE A 10 5.79 4.67 6.30
CA ILE A 10 5.63 4.06 4.97
C ILE A 10 4.17 4.13 4.54
N PHE A 11 3.89 3.75 3.28
CA PHE A 11 2.53 3.78 2.75
C PHE A 11 1.55 3.03 3.67
N PRO A 12 0.48 3.69 4.15
CA PRO A 12 -0.43 3.08 5.08
C PRO A 12 -1.65 2.45 4.36
N PRO A 13 -1.97 1.16 4.60
CA PRO A 13 -3.08 0.47 3.92
C PRO A 13 -4.44 1.16 4.02
N ARG A 14 -4.72 1.90 5.10
CA ARG A 14 -5.93 2.73 5.25
C ARG A 14 -6.17 3.73 4.12
N VAL A 15 -5.13 4.07 3.34
CA VAL A 15 -5.23 5.01 2.21
C VAL A 15 -5.81 4.34 0.96
N ILE A 16 -5.74 3.01 0.82
CA ILE A 16 -6.16 2.28 -0.40
C ILE A 16 -7.58 2.65 -0.86
N PRO A 17 -8.62 2.69 0.00
CA PRO A 17 -9.97 3.03 -0.43
C PRO A 17 -10.09 4.44 -1.03
N SER A 18 -9.25 5.38 -0.58
CA SER A 18 -9.24 6.77 -1.09
C SER A 18 -8.73 6.88 -2.53
N LEU A 19 -8.12 5.82 -3.07
CA LEU A 19 -7.55 5.78 -4.42
C LEU A 19 -8.56 5.32 -5.47
N ARG A 20 -9.68 4.73 -5.05
CA ARG A 20 -10.65 4.04 -5.90
C ARG A 20 -11.15 4.86 -7.09
N ASN A 21 -11.49 6.13 -6.87
CA ASN A 21 -12.16 6.96 -7.86
C ASN A 21 -11.23 7.91 -8.63
N LEU A 22 -9.91 7.65 -8.58
CA LEU A 22 -8.92 8.54 -9.20
C LEU A 22 -8.73 8.31 -10.70
N ARG A 23 -9.19 7.15 -11.22
CA ARG A 23 -8.94 6.70 -12.60
C ARG A 23 -10.17 5.99 -13.18
N GLY A 24 -9.97 5.24 -14.27
CA GLY A 24 -11.04 4.59 -15.03
C GLY A 24 -11.74 3.45 -14.29
N PRO A 25 -12.75 2.81 -14.93
CA PRO A 25 -13.50 1.71 -14.34
C PRO A 25 -12.62 0.50 -14.00
N GLU A 26 -11.62 0.17 -14.82
CA GLU A 26 -10.68 -0.93 -14.55
C GLU A 26 -9.91 -0.71 -13.24
N TRP A 27 -9.38 0.50 -13.03
CA TRP A 27 -8.73 0.84 -11.76
C TRP A 27 -9.67 0.75 -10.57
N ARG A 28 -10.91 1.23 -10.73
CA ARG A 28 -11.93 1.17 -9.67
C ARG A 28 -12.21 -0.27 -9.26
N GLU A 29 -12.46 -1.15 -10.23
CA GLU A 29 -12.71 -2.58 -10.00
C GLU A 29 -11.51 -3.25 -9.33
N PHE A 30 -10.29 -2.91 -9.76
CA PHE A 30 -9.07 -3.39 -9.13
C PHE A 30 -8.98 -2.98 -7.65
N ILE A 31 -9.19 -1.69 -7.33
CA ILE A 31 -9.16 -1.22 -5.93
C ILE A 31 -10.29 -1.85 -5.11
N ASP A 32 -11.48 -2.05 -5.69
CA ASP A 32 -12.57 -2.77 -5.02
C ASP A 32 -12.16 -4.19 -4.65
N GLY A 33 -11.45 -4.90 -5.53
CA GLY A 33 -10.87 -6.22 -5.25
C GLY A 33 -9.89 -6.18 -4.08
N ILE A 34 -8.95 -5.23 -4.06
CA ILE A 34 -7.99 -5.07 -2.95
C ILE A 34 -8.71 -4.76 -1.64
N CYS A 35 -9.78 -3.95 -1.65
CA CYS A 35 -10.54 -3.61 -0.46
C CYS A 35 -11.38 -4.77 0.11
N GLN A 36 -11.52 -5.90 -0.59
CA GLN A 36 -12.22 -7.07 -0.06
C GLN A 36 -11.40 -7.83 0.99
N HIS A 37 -10.09 -7.64 1.02
CA HIS A 37 -9.21 -8.27 2.00
C HIS A 37 -9.42 -7.61 3.38
N LYS A 38 -9.67 -8.45 4.39
CA LYS A 38 -10.04 -7.99 5.75
C LYS A 38 -8.84 -7.67 6.64
N ASN A 39 -7.63 -8.05 6.22
CA ASN A 39 -6.43 -7.93 7.02
C ASN A 39 -5.32 -7.26 6.21
N ASP A 40 -4.67 -6.28 6.83
CA ASP A 40 -3.53 -5.56 6.27
C ASP A 40 -2.31 -6.45 5.99
N THR A 41 -2.25 -7.64 6.59
CA THR A 41 -1.19 -8.64 6.36
C THR A 41 -1.50 -9.61 5.23
N ASP A 42 -2.64 -9.46 4.54
CA ASP A 42 -2.91 -10.23 3.33
C ASP A 42 -1.83 -9.94 2.28
N ALA A 43 -1.41 -10.96 1.55
CA ALA A 43 -0.37 -10.83 0.53
C ALA A 43 -0.72 -9.75 -0.51
N ASP A 44 -2.00 -9.57 -0.84
CA ASP A 44 -2.43 -8.59 -1.83
C ASP A 44 -2.41 -7.16 -1.25
N ILE A 45 -2.73 -6.98 0.05
CA ILE A 45 -2.56 -5.68 0.73
C ILE A 45 -1.08 -5.32 0.85
N LEU A 46 -0.25 -6.27 1.28
CA LEU A 46 1.20 -6.08 1.38
C LEU A 46 1.81 -5.76 0.01
N ALA A 47 1.39 -6.44 -1.05
CA ALA A 47 1.81 -6.18 -2.41
C ALA A 47 1.42 -4.79 -2.89
N PHE A 48 0.18 -4.36 -2.61
CA PHE A 48 -0.28 -3.02 -2.97
C PHE A 48 0.50 -1.94 -2.19
N ALA A 49 0.70 -2.14 -0.88
CA ALA A 49 1.50 -1.24 -0.07
C ALA A 49 2.95 -1.16 -0.58
N TRP A 50 3.55 -2.29 -0.94
CA TRP A 50 4.89 -2.37 -1.50
C TRP A 50 4.99 -1.67 -2.87
N MET A 51 4.01 -1.86 -3.74
CA MET A 51 3.89 -1.10 -4.99
C MET A 51 3.88 0.41 -4.72
N MET A 52 3.05 0.86 -3.77
CA MET A 52 2.92 2.28 -3.45
C MET A 52 4.16 2.86 -2.77
N ILE A 53 4.87 2.09 -1.94
CA ILE A 53 6.17 2.49 -1.37
C ILE A 53 7.16 2.82 -2.48
N LYS A 54 7.19 1.99 -3.55
CA LYS A 54 8.03 2.20 -4.73
C LYS A 54 7.58 3.42 -5.54
N LEU A 55 6.29 3.54 -5.85
CA LEU A 55 5.75 4.65 -6.67
C LEU A 55 5.79 6.02 -5.98
N ASN A 56 5.53 6.07 -4.67
CA ASN A 56 5.59 7.30 -3.88
C ASN A 56 7.03 7.68 -3.46
N SER A 57 7.99 6.79 -3.65
CA SER A 57 9.33 6.88 -3.06
C SER A 57 9.29 7.11 -1.55
N CYS A 58 8.47 6.33 -0.82
CA CYS A 58 8.25 6.51 0.62
C CYS A 58 9.55 6.42 1.43
N LEU A 59 10.50 5.56 1.03
CA LEU A 59 11.78 5.39 1.73
C LEU A 59 12.70 6.62 1.67
N ALA A 60 12.41 7.56 0.76
CA ALA A 60 13.08 8.85 0.64
C ALA A 60 12.19 10.02 1.10
N CYS A 61 11.13 9.73 1.88
CA CYS A 61 10.25 10.74 2.45
C CYS A 61 10.68 11.03 3.89
N HIS A 62 11.09 12.26 4.15
CA HIS A 62 11.52 12.71 5.48
C HIS A 62 10.47 13.63 6.10
N ALA A 63 10.47 13.80 7.42
CA ALA A 63 9.45 14.56 8.14
C ALA A 63 9.35 16.04 7.70
N ASP A 64 10.43 16.60 7.16
CA ASP A 64 10.53 17.94 6.59
C ASP A 64 10.20 18.00 5.09
N SER A 65 9.99 16.86 4.44
CA SER A 65 9.62 16.81 3.02
C SER A 65 8.24 17.40 2.82
N TYR A 66 8.07 18.16 1.72
CA TYR A 66 6.76 18.72 1.34
C TYR A 66 5.64 17.66 1.29
N ARG A 67 5.98 16.42 0.89
CA ARG A 67 5.06 15.28 0.88
C ARG A 67 4.63 14.88 2.30
N ALA A 68 5.57 14.78 3.24
CA ALA A 68 5.27 14.44 4.64
C ALA A 68 4.47 15.54 5.36
N MET A 69 4.71 16.80 4.99
CA MET A 69 3.93 17.94 5.51
C MET A 69 2.50 18.03 4.95
N ARG A 70 2.22 17.37 3.81
CA ARG A 70 0.88 17.32 3.17
C ARG A 70 0.03 16.15 3.64
N GLY A 71 0.64 15.02 4.03
CA GLY A 71 -0.05 13.78 4.38
C GLY A 71 0.11 12.66 3.34
N CYS A 72 0.06 11.40 3.79
CA CYS A 72 0.21 10.22 2.94
C CYS A 72 -0.97 10.04 1.97
N THR A 73 -2.19 10.44 2.36
CA THR A 73 -3.38 10.36 1.50
C THR A 73 -3.23 11.24 0.25
N PRO A 74 -3.03 12.57 0.36
CA PRO A 74 -2.87 13.42 -0.83
C PRO A 74 -1.60 13.09 -1.62
N CYS A 75 -0.52 12.64 -0.97
CA CYS A 75 0.66 12.15 -1.67
C CYS A 75 0.32 10.98 -2.60
N SER A 76 -0.39 9.97 -2.07
CA SER A 76 -0.77 8.76 -2.81
C SER A 76 -1.79 9.06 -3.91
N GLN A 77 -2.77 9.91 -3.62
CA GLN A 77 -3.75 10.36 -4.61
C GLN A 77 -3.07 11.10 -5.78
N ASN A 78 -2.10 11.96 -5.47
CA ASN A 78 -1.36 12.67 -6.50
C ASN A 78 -0.50 11.72 -7.36
N THR A 79 0.15 10.72 -6.75
CA THR A 79 0.93 9.70 -7.48
C THR A 79 0.06 8.92 -8.46
N ILE A 80 -1.08 8.38 -8.00
CA ILE A 80 -1.98 7.59 -8.84
C ILE A 80 -2.68 8.47 -9.89
N GLY A 81 -3.20 9.63 -9.48
CA GLY A 81 -3.93 10.53 -10.37
C GLY A 81 -3.05 11.15 -11.48
N ARG A 82 -1.74 11.32 -11.23
CA ARG A 82 -0.79 11.85 -12.23
C ARG A 82 0.05 10.78 -12.92
N PHE A 83 -0.17 9.50 -12.62
CA PHE A 83 0.55 8.42 -13.27
C PHE A 83 0.24 8.43 -14.78
N LYS A 84 1.29 8.56 -15.60
CA LYS A 84 1.19 8.81 -17.05
C LYS A 84 0.82 7.56 -17.86
N GLY A 85 1.06 6.37 -17.32
CA GLY A 85 0.68 5.12 -17.96
C GLY A 85 -0.81 4.80 -17.77
N SER A 86 -1.22 3.70 -18.37
CA SER A 86 -2.56 3.12 -18.32
C SER A 86 -2.86 2.42 -16.98
N ASP A 87 -4.14 2.11 -16.76
CA ASP A 87 -4.59 1.33 -15.60
C ASP A 87 -3.99 -0.09 -15.65
N VAL A 88 -3.89 -0.69 -16.84
CA VAL A 88 -3.21 -1.97 -17.09
C VAL A 88 -1.75 -1.94 -16.62
N GLU A 89 -1.01 -0.86 -16.90
CA GLU A 89 0.38 -0.71 -16.45
C GLU A 89 0.47 -0.60 -14.93
N LEU A 90 -0.43 0.14 -14.27
CA LEU A 90 -0.49 0.17 -12.80
C LEU A 90 -0.78 -1.21 -12.20
N VAL A 91 -1.71 -1.95 -12.79
CA VAL A 91 -2.01 -3.33 -12.38
C VAL A 91 -0.81 -4.25 -12.63
N ALA A 92 0.00 -4.02 -13.67
CA ALA A 92 1.24 -4.74 -13.88
C ALA A 92 2.27 -4.46 -12.77
N TYR A 93 2.44 -3.20 -12.33
CA TYR A 93 3.27 -2.86 -11.17
C TYR A 93 2.83 -3.58 -9.90
N PHE A 94 1.51 -3.70 -9.67
CA PHE A 94 0.96 -4.48 -8.57
C PHE A 94 1.33 -5.96 -8.70
N LYS A 95 1.15 -6.57 -9.87
CA LYS A 95 1.49 -7.99 -10.11
C LYS A 95 2.96 -8.27 -9.82
N THR A 96 3.87 -7.41 -10.28
CA THR A 96 5.30 -7.53 -9.96
C THR A 96 5.55 -7.40 -8.45
N ALA A 97 4.94 -6.42 -7.78
CA ALA A 97 5.06 -6.29 -6.33
C ALA A 97 4.53 -7.52 -5.58
N ARG A 98 3.46 -8.13 -6.08
CA ARG A 98 2.87 -9.35 -5.53
C ARG A 98 3.79 -10.55 -5.67
N GLU A 99 4.41 -10.72 -6.83
CA GLU A 99 5.42 -11.77 -7.06
C GLU A 99 6.60 -11.62 -6.09
N GLU A 100 7.09 -10.40 -5.88
CA GLU A 100 8.17 -10.12 -4.91
C GLU A 100 7.77 -10.47 -3.48
N ILE A 101 6.56 -10.09 -3.04
CA ILE A 101 6.04 -10.43 -1.71
C ILE A 101 5.90 -11.94 -1.54
N LEU A 102 5.30 -12.63 -2.51
CA LEU A 102 5.12 -14.09 -2.45
C LEU A 102 6.47 -14.81 -2.45
N ALA A 103 7.42 -14.36 -3.27
CA ALA A 103 8.78 -14.90 -3.29
C ALA A 103 9.47 -14.73 -1.91
N TRP A 104 9.33 -13.56 -1.30
CA TRP A 104 9.87 -13.33 0.04
C TRP A 104 9.22 -14.22 1.10
N ILE A 105 7.88 -14.37 1.08
CA ILE A 105 7.15 -15.24 2.01
C ILE A 105 7.64 -16.70 1.86
N ASN A 106 7.73 -17.19 0.62
CA ASN A 106 8.15 -18.56 0.34
C ASN A 106 9.61 -18.82 0.70
N ALA A 107 10.50 -17.84 0.52
CA ALA A 107 11.90 -17.95 0.87
C ALA A 107 12.14 -17.85 2.40
N ASN A 108 11.18 -17.31 3.16
CA ASN A 108 11.33 -17.07 4.59
C ASN A 108 10.18 -17.70 5.42
N PRO A 109 9.94 -19.02 5.31
CA PRO A 109 8.77 -19.66 5.93
C PRO A 109 8.75 -19.58 7.46
N SER A 110 9.93 -19.51 8.08
CA SER A 110 10.14 -19.40 9.54
C SER A 110 10.46 -17.97 9.99
N SER A 111 10.19 -16.96 9.16
CA SER A 111 10.44 -15.57 9.54
C SER A 111 9.67 -15.21 10.80
N PRO A 112 10.34 -14.70 11.85
CA PRO A 112 9.66 -14.19 13.04
C PRO A 112 8.63 -13.11 12.70
N VAL A 113 8.84 -12.36 11.62
CA VAL A 113 7.87 -11.36 11.12
C VAL A 113 6.58 -12.04 10.66
N LEU A 114 6.66 -13.14 9.91
CA LEU A 114 5.45 -13.87 9.49
C LEU A 114 4.71 -14.49 10.67
N GLU A 115 5.45 -14.92 11.70
CA GLU A 115 4.85 -15.41 12.93
C GLU A 115 4.15 -14.30 13.72
N ILE A 116 4.79 -13.14 13.89
CA ILE A 116 4.18 -11.95 14.51
C ILE A 116 2.94 -11.51 13.74
N LEU A 117 3.01 -11.44 12.40
CA LEU A 117 1.87 -11.08 11.56
C LEU A 117 0.70 -12.08 11.70
N ARG A 118 0.97 -13.37 11.93
CA ARG A 118 -0.09 -14.36 12.22
C ARG A 118 -0.66 -14.20 13.64
N GLN A 119 0.18 -13.92 14.62
CA GLN A 119 -0.20 -13.84 16.03
C GLN A 119 -0.96 -12.54 16.38
N SER A 120 -0.59 -11.40 15.79
CA SER A 120 -1.24 -10.10 16.04
C SER A 120 -2.72 -10.07 15.63
N PHE A 121 -3.20 -11.05 14.86
CA PHE A 121 -4.58 -11.11 14.35
C PHE A 121 -5.32 -12.41 14.72
N ALA A 122 -4.71 -13.32 15.49
CA ALA A 122 -5.41 -14.48 16.06
C ALA A 122 -6.27 -14.14 17.30
N ALA A 123 -6.13 -12.92 17.84
CA ALA A 123 -7.01 -12.43 18.88
C ALA A 123 -8.32 -11.91 18.26
N PRO A 124 -9.51 -12.44 18.62
CA PRO A 124 -10.77 -11.91 18.14
C PRO A 124 -10.90 -10.45 18.59
N SER A 125 -11.26 -9.58 17.65
CA SER A 125 -11.66 -8.20 17.93
C SER A 125 -12.75 -8.21 19.01
N ARG A 126 -12.44 -7.65 20.18
CA ARG A 126 -13.43 -7.35 21.22
C ARG A 126 -14.39 -6.27 20.74
#